data_AF-A0A658NNH0-F1
#
_entry.id   AF-A0A658NNH0-F1
#
_cell.length_a   1.000
_cell.length_b   1.000
_cell.length_c   1.000
_cell.angle_alpha   90.00
_cell.angle_beta   90.00
_cell.angle_gamma   90.00
#
_symmetry.space_group_name_H-M   'P 1'
#
loop_
_entity.id
_entity.type
_entity.pdbx_description
1 polymer ?
#
loop_
_entity_poly.entity_id
_entity_poly.type
_entity_poly.pdbx_seq_one_letter_code
_entity_poly.pdbx_strand_id
1 'polypeptide(L)'
;MLGLLAAAGFIKPEMAHAAWNQTAFDAKNMDAAFAAFSAGKPAESADVVITAPDIAENGAVVPVGVVSNLPKTEQIVIMIEKNPNMV
;
A
#
# COMPACT_ATOMS: atom_id res chain seq x y z
N MET A 1 -2.39 -17.23 22.42
CA MET A 1 -1.71 -16.22 23.27
C MET A 1 -2.21 -14.81 23.01
N LEU A 2 -2.29 -14.36 21.75
CA LEU A 2 -2.81 -13.03 21.37
C LEU A 2 -4.25 -12.75 21.87
N GLY A 3 -5.15 -13.74 21.76
CA GLY A 3 -6.53 -13.62 22.25
C GLY A 3 -6.67 -13.48 23.77
N LEU A 4 -5.74 -14.05 24.55
CA LEU A 4 -5.72 -13.89 26.00
C LEU A 4 -5.26 -12.49 26.40
N LEU A 5 -4.27 -11.95 25.69
CA LEU A 5 -3.78 -10.58 25.87
C LEU A 5 -4.83 -9.53 25.46
N ALA A 6 -5.62 -9.82 24.42
CA ALA A 6 -6.77 -9.00 24.02
C ALA A 6 -7.90 -9.05 25.06
N ALA A 7 -8.27 -10.24 25.54
CA ALA A 7 -9.32 -10.40 26.55
C ALA A 7 -8.93 -9.81 27.92
N ALA A 8 -7.65 -9.84 28.27
CA ALA A 8 -7.11 -9.20 29.49
C ALA A 8 -6.96 -7.67 29.37
N GLY A 9 -7.36 -7.07 28.24
CA GLY A 9 -7.33 -5.61 28.03
C GLY A 9 -5.94 -5.03 27.76
N PHE A 10 -4.91 -5.86 27.59
CA PHE A 10 -3.56 -5.42 27.24
C PHE A 10 -3.46 -5.01 25.77
N ILE A 11 -4.30 -5.58 24.90
CA ILE A 11 -4.44 -5.16 23.50
C ILE A 11 -5.77 -4.43 23.38
N LYS A 12 -5.73 -3.10 23.39
CA LYS A 12 -6.90 -2.27 23.09
C LYS A 12 -7.20 -2.36 21.58
N PRO A 13 -8.47 -2.38 21.15
CA PRO A 13 -8.84 -2.30 19.74
C PRO A 13 -8.22 -1.07 19.04
N GLU A 14 -8.00 0.01 19.80
CA GLU A 14 -7.35 1.24 19.34
C GLU A 14 -5.87 1.01 18.95
N MET A 15 -5.20 0.00 19.51
CA MET A 15 -3.85 -0.40 19.09
C MET A 15 -3.85 -1.12 17.73
N ALA A 16 -5.02 -1.57 17.27
CA ALA A 16 -5.22 -2.15 15.95
C ALA A 16 -5.66 -1.12 14.91
N HIS A 17 -5.65 0.19 15.24
CA HIS A 17 -5.59 1.20 14.20
C HIS A 17 -4.28 0.97 13.45
N ALA A 18 -4.39 0.38 12.25
CA ALA A 18 -3.35 0.42 11.24
C ALA A 18 -2.81 1.85 11.24
N ALA A 19 -1.55 2.01 11.64
CA ALA A 19 -0.91 3.31 11.68
C ALA A 19 -0.98 3.88 10.26
N TRP A 20 -1.96 4.75 10.02
CA TRP A 20 -2.14 5.42 8.76
C TRP A 20 -0.83 6.14 8.48
N ASN A 21 -0.16 5.75 7.39
CA ASN A 21 1.14 6.31 7.06
C ASN A 21 0.95 7.72 6.48
N GLN A 22 0.66 8.68 7.36
CA GLN A 22 0.37 10.06 7.00
C GLN A 22 1.52 10.66 6.19
N THR A 23 2.75 10.30 6.55
CA THR A 23 3.96 10.70 5.81
C THR A 23 3.94 10.21 4.36
N ALA A 24 3.42 9.01 4.09
CA ALA A 24 3.28 8.50 2.72
C ALA A 24 2.18 9.23 1.94
N PHE A 25 1.05 9.52 2.58
CA PHE A 25 -0.07 10.25 1.95
C PHE A 25 0.28 11.71 1.64
N ASP A 26 1.07 12.35 2.50
CA ASP A 26 1.50 13.75 2.32
C ASP A 26 2.67 13.90 1.35
N ALA A 27 3.28 12.79 0.91
CA ALA A 27 4.42 12.79 0.00
C ALA A 27 4.08 13.48 -1.34
N LYS A 28 4.98 14.34 -1.80
CA LYS A 28 4.84 15.13 -3.04
C LYS A 28 5.65 14.62 -4.21
N ASN A 29 6.44 13.57 -3.99
CA ASN A 29 7.23 12.90 -5.01
C ASN A 29 7.44 11.44 -4.60
N MET A 30 7.87 10.63 -5.58
CA MET A 30 7.99 9.19 -5.42
C MET A 30 9.09 8.78 -4.44
N ASP A 31 10.21 9.51 -4.41
CA ASP A 31 11.31 9.23 -3.48
C ASP A 31 10.86 9.39 -2.02
N ALA A 32 10.09 10.45 -1.72
CA ALA A 32 9.52 10.69 -0.41
C ALA A 32 8.47 9.62 -0.03
N ALA A 33 7.66 9.17 -1.00
CA ALA A 33 6.68 8.10 -0.79
C ALA A 33 7.38 6.77 -0.46
N PHE A 34 8.45 6.40 -1.18
CA PHE A 34 9.24 5.20 -0.88
C PHE A 34 9.88 5.29 0.51
N ALA A 35 10.48 6.42 0.84
CA ALA A 35 11.08 6.65 2.16
C ALA A 35 10.05 6.52 3.29
N ALA A 36 8.80 6.98 3.09
CA ALA A 36 7.73 6.86 4.08
C ALA A 36 7.37 5.40 4.36
N PHE A 37 7.50 4.50 3.37
CA PHE A 37 7.31 3.07 3.57
C PHE A 37 8.57 2.34 4.06
N SER A 38 9.66 3.07 4.34
CA SER A 38 11.00 2.49 4.54
C SER A 38 11.39 1.54 3.39
N ALA A 39 10.77 1.72 2.23
CA ALA A 39 11.09 0.99 1.03
C ALA A 39 12.33 1.65 0.44
N GLY A 40 13.38 0.87 0.22
CA GLY A 40 14.47 1.30 -0.64
C GLY A 40 13.96 1.52 -2.08
N LYS A 41 14.88 1.79 -3.01
CA LYS A 41 14.51 1.86 -4.43
C LYS A 41 13.87 0.53 -4.86
N PRO A 42 12.64 0.53 -5.39
CA PRO A 42 11.99 -0.70 -5.82
C PRO A 42 12.83 -1.40 -6.89
N ALA A 43 12.94 -2.72 -6.78
CA ALA A 43 13.48 -3.55 -7.84
C ALA A 43 12.32 -3.96 -8.76
N GLU A 44 12.54 -3.89 -10.08
CA GLU A 44 11.58 -4.44 -11.04
C GLU A 44 11.48 -5.95 -10.89
N SER A 45 10.26 -6.48 -11.00
CA SER A 45 10.00 -7.91 -10.89
C SER A 45 8.88 -8.33 -11.83
N ALA A 46 9.12 -9.41 -12.58
CA ALA A 46 8.11 -10.05 -13.43
C ALA A 46 7.05 -10.83 -12.61
N ASP A 47 7.28 -11.01 -11.31
CA ASP A 47 6.35 -11.70 -10.41
C ASP A 47 5.21 -10.77 -9.92
N VAL A 48 5.28 -9.47 -10.25
CA VAL A 48 4.20 -8.51 -10.00
C VAL A 48 3.43 -8.31 -11.30
N VAL A 49 2.20 -8.80 -11.33
CA VAL A 49 1.32 -8.74 -12.51
C VAL A 49 0.27 -7.66 -12.28
N ILE A 50 0.18 -6.71 -13.21
CA ILE A 50 -0.81 -5.63 -13.20
C ILE A 50 -1.72 -5.79 -14.41
N THR A 51 -3.02 -5.78 -14.19
CA THR A 51 -4.04 -5.81 -15.26
C THR A 51 -4.88 -4.54 -15.17
N ALA A 52 -4.83 -3.72 -16.20
CA ALA A 52 -5.63 -2.50 -16.33
C ALA A 52 -6.10 -2.37 -17.79
N PRO A 53 -7.22 -1.71 -18.05
CA PRO A 53 -7.64 -1.41 -19.42
C PRO A 53 -6.67 -0.43 -20.08
N ASP A 54 -6.41 -0.60 -21.37
CA ASP A 54 -5.53 0.28 -22.15
C ASP A 54 -6.08 1.71 -22.24
N ILE A 55 -7.40 1.85 -22.21
CA ILE A 55 -8.12 3.12 -22.28
C ILE A 55 -9.15 3.18 -21.15
N ALA A 56 -9.06 4.23 -20.34
CA ALA A 56 -10.09 4.57 -19.37
C ALA A 56 -11.14 5.47 -20.03
N GLU A 57 -12.32 4.93 -20.33
CA GLU A 57 -13.45 5.73 -20.86
C GLU A 57 -13.98 6.73 -19.84
N ASN A 58 -13.93 6.36 -18.55
CA ASN A 58 -14.30 7.21 -17.43
C ASN A 58 -13.11 7.35 -16.48
N GLY A 59 -12.48 8.53 -16.45
CA GLY A 59 -11.36 8.82 -15.56
C GLY A 59 -11.71 8.78 -14.06
N ALA A 60 -12.99 8.77 -13.69
CA ALA A 60 -13.41 8.64 -12.30
C ALA A 60 -13.31 7.18 -11.80
N VAL A 61 -13.40 6.19 -12.68
CA VAL A 61 -13.36 4.77 -12.30
C VAL A 61 -12.60 3.97 -13.35
N VAL A 62 -11.40 3.54 -12.99
CA VAL A 62 -10.57 2.66 -13.80
C VAL A 62 -10.32 1.37 -13.01
N PRO A 63 -10.81 0.20 -13.47
CA PRO A 63 -10.56 -1.05 -12.78
C PRO A 63 -9.08 -1.45 -12.94
N VAL A 64 -8.40 -1.66 -11.81
CA VAL A 64 -7.01 -2.14 -11.77
C VAL A 64 -6.94 -3.38 -10.91
N GLY A 65 -6.34 -4.44 -11.45
CA GLY A 65 -6.03 -5.68 -10.74
C GLY A 65 -4.51 -5.79 -10.54
N VAL A 66 -4.09 -6.21 -9.34
CA VAL A 66 -2.69 -6.43 -9.00
C VAL A 66 -2.55 -7.79 -8.33
N VAL A 67 -1.61 -8.60 -8.82
CA VAL A 67 -1.27 -9.90 -8.26
C VAL A 67 0.23 -9.93 -7.99
N SER A 68 0.60 -10.38 -6.78
CA SER A 68 1.99 -10.62 -6.41
C SER A 68 2.22 -12.13 -6.28
N ASN A 69 3.08 -12.68 -7.12
CA ASN A 69 3.53 -14.08 -7.04
C ASN A 69 4.77 -14.24 -6.13
N LEU A 70 5.23 -13.15 -5.51
CA LEU A 70 6.35 -13.18 -4.58
C LEU A 70 5.99 -14.01 -3.34
N PRO A 71 6.91 -14.87 -2.86
CA PRO A 71 6.69 -15.58 -1.60
C PRO A 71 6.66 -14.58 -0.44
N LYS A 72 5.71 -14.78 0.48
CA LYS A 72 5.57 -13.96 1.71
C LYS A 72 5.30 -12.47 1.43
N THR A 73 4.48 -12.15 0.43
CA THR A 73 3.98 -10.78 0.27
C THR A 73 3.16 -10.36 1.48
N GLU A 74 3.66 -9.39 2.25
CA GLU A 74 2.98 -8.86 3.44
C GLU A 74 2.19 -7.58 3.13
N GLN A 75 2.55 -6.87 2.07
CA GLN A 75 1.94 -5.60 1.69
C GLN A 75 2.04 -5.36 0.18
N ILE A 76 0.97 -4.79 -0.40
CA ILE A 76 0.94 -4.26 -1.77
C ILE A 76 0.54 -2.79 -1.67
N VAL A 77 1.33 -1.90 -2.26
CA VAL A 77 1.07 -0.46 -2.31
C VAL A 77 1.02 -0.03 -3.77
N ILE A 78 -0.06 0.64 -4.18
CA ILE A 78 -0.23 1.16 -5.54
C ILE A 78 0.08 2.64 -5.49
N MET A 79 1.08 3.09 -6.25
CA MET A 79 1.50 4.48 -6.27
C MET A 79 1.33 5.10 -7.66
N ILE A 80 0.78 6.31 -7.72
CA ILE A 80 0.48 7.01 -8.97
C ILE A 80 1.15 8.38 -8.96
N GLU A 81 2.23 8.53 -9.72
CA GLU A 81 3.08 9.74 -9.72
C GLU A 81 2.33 11.03 -10.06
N LYS A 82 1.36 10.95 -10.99
CA LYS A 82 0.63 12.13 -11.48
C LYS A 82 -0.62 12.46 -10.66
N ASN A 83 -0.92 11.70 -9.60
CA ASN A 83 -2.10 11.93 -8.79
C ASN A 83 -1.77 12.90 -7.64
N PRO A 84 -2.67 13.84 -7.26
CA PRO A 84 -2.39 14.81 -6.19
C PRO A 84 -2.06 14.17 -4.82
N ASN A 85 -2.61 12.97 -4.59
CA ASN A 85 -2.23 12.07 -3.52
C ASN A 85 -1.68 10.79 -4.19
N MET A 86 -0.40 10.49 -3.94
CA MET A 86 0.33 9.48 -4.69
C MET A 86 0.09 8.04 -4.20
N VAL A 87 -0.50 7.86 -3.02
CA VAL A 87 -0.67 6.57 -2.32
C VAL A 87 -2.13 6.39 -1.93
#